data_AF-A0A941Y5N3-F1
#
_entry.id   AF-A0A941Y5N3-F1
#
_cell.length_a   1.000
_cell.length_b   1.000
_cell.length_c   1.000
_cell.angle_alpha   90.00
_cell.angle_beta   90.00
_cell.angle_gamma   90.00
#
_symmetry.space_group_name_H-M   'P 1'
#
loop_
_entity.id
_entity.type
_entity.pdbx_description
1 polymer ?
#
loop_
_entity_poly.entity_id
_entity_poly.type
_entity_poly.pdbx_seq_one_letter_code
_entity_poly.pdbx_strand_id
1 'polypeptide(L)'
;DERLREDRANWADVARDRGAFAKLLRACGRIDGLERVRFTSPHPAEFTDDVIAAMAETPNVCPALHMPLQSGSDRMLRAMRRSYRAERYLGIIDRVRAAIPHAAITTDVIVGFPGETEADFQATLDVVEQARFASAFTFQYSKRPGTPAAEMDDQLPKAVVQERYQRLIDVQERISLSENTAQVGRTVEVLVAAGEGRKDASTARMSGRARDGRLVHFAPGDSGVRPGDVVTTMVTGAAPHHLIADGAILDHRRTRAGDAHAAGQRPRTGVGLGMPGVGMPRAATAAGGCGL
;
A
#
# COMPACT_ATOMS: atom_id res chain seq x y z
N ASP A 1 -4.18 -9.37 -30.92
CA ASP A 1 -4.17 -7.95 -30.54
C ASP A 1 -2.88 -7.33 -31.04
N GLU A 2 -2.90 -6.89 -32.29
CA GLU A 2 -1.73 -6.38 -33.03
C GLU A 2 -1.30 -4.99 -32.53
N ARG A 3 -2.21 -4.23 -31.90
CA ARG A 3 -1.94 -2.88 -31.36
C ARG A 3 -0.97 -2.89 -30.19
N LEU A 4 -0.98 -3.94 -29.36
CA LEU A 4 -0.01 -4.10 -28.26
C LEU A 4 1.39 -4.52 -28.74
N ARG A 5 1.52 -5.00 -29.98
CA ARG A 5 2.82 -5.34 -30.58
C ARG A 5 3.47 -4.15 -31.26
N GLU A 6 2.69 -3.24 -31.84
CA GLU A 6 3.19 -2.01 -32.48
C GLU A 6 3.77 -1.02 -31.45
N ASP A 7 3.23 -0.95 -30.23
CA ASP A 7 3.74 -0.04 -29.21
C ASP A 7 5.12 -0.43 -28.64
N ARG A 8 5.54 -1.71 -28.72
CA ARG A 8 6.87 -2.11 -28.22
C ARG A 8 8.03 -1.45 -28.96
N ALA A 9 7.81 -0.98 -30.19
CA ALA A 9 8.84 -0.31 -30.98
C ALA A 9 9.15 1.11 -30.48
N ASN A 10 8.21 1.80 -29.83
CA ASN A 10 8.37 3.21 -29.44
C ASN A 10 9.08 3.43 -28.08
N TRP A 11 9.21 2.41 -27.24
CA TRP A 11 9.84 2.52 -25.91
C TRP A 11 11.23 1.90 -25.83
N ALA A 12 11.66 1.17 -26.88
CA ALA A 12 12.94 0.48 -26.90
C ALA A 12 14.15 1.43 -26.98
N ASP A 13 13.98 2.62 -27.56
CA ASP A 13 15.03 3.63 -27.75
C ASP A 13 15.08 4.73 -26.68
N VAL A 14 14.19 4.70 -25.69
CA VAL A 14 14.24 5.64 -24.57
C VAL A 14 15.28 5.13 -23.56
N ALA A 15 16.41 5.82 -23.47
CA ALA A 15 17.44 5.52 -22.47
C ALA A 15 16.83 5.48 -21.07
N ARG A 16 17.12 4.42 -20.31
CA ARG A 16 16.57 4.20 -18.98
C ARG A 16 17.08 5.26 -18.00
N ASP A 17 16.24 6.24 -17.70
CA ASP A 17 16.51 7.25 -16.67
C ASP A 17 16.26 6.65 -15.28
N ARG A 18 17.34 6.31 -14.58
CA ARG A 18 17.30 5.77 -13.20
C ARG A 18 16.67 6.73 -12.18
N GLY A 19 16.59 8.02 -12.49
CA GLY A 19 15.96 9.04 -11.64
C GLY A 19 14.51 9.38 -12.00
N ALA A 20 13.93 8.72 -13.01
CA ALA A 20 12.60 9.07 -13.52
C ALA A 20 11.51 9.04 -12.45
N PHE A 21 11.54 8.05 -11.56
CA PHE A 21 10.53 7.92 -10.50
C PHE A 21 10.63 9.03 -9.45
N ALA A 22 11.84 9.39 -9.01
CA ALA A 22 12.05 10.51 -8.11
C ALA A 22 11.63 11.85 -8.74
N LYS A 23 11.91 12.05 -10.04
CA LYS A 23 11.45 13.21 -10.81
C LYS A 23 9.92 13.26 -10.88
N LEU A 24 9.26 12.11 -11.08
CA LEU A 24 7.80 12.01 -11.10
C LEU A 24 7.21 12.40 -9.74
N LEU A 25 7.74 11.89 -8.63
CA LEU A 25 7.26 12.26 -7.29
C LEU A 25 7.34 13.78 -7.08
N ARG A 26 8.50 14.39 -7.38
CA ARG A 26 8.67 15.85 -7.28
C ARG A 26 7.76 16.64 -8.23
N ALA A 27 7.49 16.10 -9.41
CA ALA A 27 6.57 16.72 -10.37
C ALA A 27 5.12 16.69 -9.86
N CYS A 28 4.68 15.59 -9.24
CA CYS A 28 3.39 15.52 -8.58
C CYS A 28 3.25 16.58 -7.49
N GLY A 29 4.32 16.91 -6.77
CA GLY A 29 4.37 18.00 -5.79
C GLY A 29 4.01 19.39 -6.30
N ARG A 30 4.05 19.61 -7.62
CA ARG A 30 3.76 20.90 -8.26
C ARG A 30 2.36 20.97 -8.89
N ILE A 31 1.57 19.90 -8.81
CA ILE A 31 0.23 19.85 -9.41
C ILE A 31 -0.77 20.52 -8.46
N ASP A 32 -1.40 21.62 -8.91
CA ASP A 32 -2.45 22.28 -8.13
C ASP A 32 -3.62 21.32 -7.83
N GLY A 33 -4.05 21.31 -6.58
CA GLY A 33 -5.14 20.45 -6.10
C GLY A 33 -4.79 18.97 -5.87
N LEU A 34 -3.56 18.51 -6.16
CA LEU A 34 -3.12 17.16 -5.81
C LEU A 34 -2.55 17.12 -4.39
N GLU A 35 -3.39 16.76 -3.42
CA GLU A 35 -3.03 16.90 -2.00
C GLU A 35 -2.29 15.72 -1.38
N ARG A 36 -2.53 14.50 -1.89
CA ARG A 36 -1.96 13.26 -1.33
C ARG A 36 -1.60 12.29 -2.45
N VAL A 37 -0.33 11.87 -2.46
CA VAL A 37 0.24 10.87 -3.36
C VAL A 37 0.77 9.73 -2.52
N ARG A 38 0.25 8.54 -2.77
CA ARG A 38 0.79 7.27 -2.28
C ARG A 38 1.10 6.39 -3.47
N PHE A 39 2.12 5.57 -3.34
CA PHE A 39 2.44 4.53 -4.30
C PHE A 39 2.71 3.24 -3.54
N THR A 40 2.58 2.12 -4.23
CA THR A 40 2.74 0.79 -3.65
C THR A 40 3.65 -0.05 -4.54
N SER A 41 4.28 -1.05 -3.93
CA SER A 41 5.07 -2.07 -4.63
C SER A 41 6.26 -1.55 -5.44
N PRO A 42 7.07 -0.59 -4.93
CA PRO A 42 8.35 -0.30 -5.56
C PRO A 42 9.25 -1.53 -5.48
N HIS A 43 9.93 -1.86 -6.57
CA HIS A 43 10.91 -2.93 -6.55
C HIS A 43 12.14 -2.50 -5.74
N PRO A 44 12.64 -3.27 -4.76
CA PRO A 44 13.76 -2.84 -3.91
C PRO A 44 15.04 -2.47 -4.67
N ALA A 45 15.26 -3.01 -5.87
CA ALA A 45 16.39 -2.63 -6.71
C ALA A 45 16.29 -1.20 -7.28
N GLU A 46 15.07 -0.71 -7.48
CA GLU A 46 14.77 0.61 -8.05
C GLU A 46 14.53 1.68 -6.98
N PHE A 47 14.52 1.28 -5.70
CA PHE A 47 14.30 2.17 -4.58
C PHE A 47 15.64 2.76 -4.10
N THR A 48 16.04 3.85 -4.78
CA THR A 48 17.31 4.56 -4.57
C THR A 48 17.18 5.67 -3.54
N ASP A 49 18.30 6.23 -3.10
CA ASP A 49 18.32 7.34 -2.14
C ASP A 49 17.64 8.60 -2.71
N ASP A 50 17.69 8.81 -4.04
CA ASP A 50 16.96 9.89 -4.70
C ASP A 50 15.44 9.77 -4.56
N VAL A 51 14.91 8.53 -4.53
CA VAL A 51 13.49 8.29 -4.28
C VAL A 51 13.14 8.59 -2.82
N ILE A 52 14.00 8.19 -1.88
CA ILE A 52 13.83 8.49 -0.46
C ILE A 52 13.83 10.01 -0.23
N ALA A 53 14.79 10.73 -0.82
CA ALA A 53 14.85 12.19 -0.76
C ALA A 53 13.61 12.83 -1.37
N ALA A 54 13.17 12.36 -2.55
CA ALA A 54 11.95 12.86 -3.17
C ALA A 54 10.71 12.64 -2.29
N MET A 55 10.59 11.51 -1.60
CA MET A 55 9.50 11.27 -0.65
C MET A 55 9.55 12.23 0.54
N ALA A 56 10.74 12.51 1.09
CA ALA A 56 10.91 13.36 2.25
C ALA A 56 10.67 14.85 1.93
N GLU A 57 11.09 15.29 0.74
CA GLU A 57 11.08 16.69 0.33
C GLU A 57 9.76 17.12 -0.34
N THR A 58 8.96 16.17 -0.84
CA THR A 58 7.76 16.50 -1.64
C THR A 58 6.51 16.51 -0.75
N PRO A 59 5.88 17.68 -0.49
CA PRO A 59 4.88 17.80 0.57
C PRO A 59 3.62 16.94 0.38
N ASN A 60 3.18 16.71 -0.87
CA ASN A 60 2.01 15.88 -1.13
C ASN A 60 2.32 14.38 -1.20
N VAL A 61 3.60 13.97 -1.21
CA VAL A 61 3.96 12.57 -1.08
C VAL A 61 3.77 12.16 0.38
N CYS A 62 2.90 11.20 0.60
CA CYS A 62 2.58 10.73 1.94
C CYS A 62 3.75 9.94 2.53
N PRO A 63 3.99 10.02 3.86
CA PRO A 63 5.03 9.27 4.55
C PRO A 63 4.59 7.81 4.76
N ALA A 64 4.37 7.10 3.65
CA ALA A 64 3.91 5.73 3.60
C ALA A 64 4.73 4.97 2.55
N LEU A 65 5.27 3.81 2.94
CA LEU A 65 6.00 2.92 2.04
C LEU A 65 5.43 1.52 2.15
N HIS A 66 4.80 1.04 1.08
CA HIS A 66 4.42 -0.36 0.96
C HIS A 66 5.46 -1.11 0.13
N MET A 67 6.34 -1.89 0.78
CA MET A 67 7.45 -2.59 0.13
C MET A 67 7.39 -4.09 0.44
N PRO A 68 6.94 -4.93 -0.50
CA PRO A 68 6.74 -6.36 -0.26
C PRO A 68 8.05 -7.10 0.06
N LEU A 69 8.14 -7.71 1.25
CA LEU A 69 9.27 -8.56 1.67
C LEU A 69 9.16 -9.97 1.08
N GLN A 70 7.97 -10.55 1.16
CA GLN A 70 7.63 -11.96 0.88
C GLN A 70 8.16 -12.95 1.92
N SER A 71 9.47 -12.99 2.18
CA SER A 71 10.09 -13.83 3.22
C SER A 71 11.36 -13.16 3.76
N GLY A 72 11.72 -13.42 5.02
CA GLY A 72 13.00 -12.98 5.58
C GLY A 72 14.16 -13.95 5.35
N SER A 73 13.92 -15.13 4.78
CA SER A 73 14.99 -16.06 4.43
C SER A 73 15.53 -15.79 3.03
N ASP A 74 16.85 -15.60 2.92
CA ASP A 74 17.54 -15.46 1.63
C ASP A 74 17.44 -16.71 0.74
N ARG A 75 17.22 -17.88 1.33
CA ARG A 75 16.97 -19.12 0.59
C ARG A 75 15.57 -19.11 -0.01
N MET A 76 14.56 -18.71 0.78
CA MET A 76 13.17 -18.56 0.30
C MET A 76 13.03 -17.44 -0.70
N LEU A 77 13.64 -16.28 -0.47
CA LEU A 77 13.69 -15.18 -1.44
C LEU A 77 14.25 -15.64 -2.79
N ARG A 78 15.32 -16.43 -2.81
CA ARG A 78 15.85 -17.04 -4.04
C ARG A 78 14.85 -17.99 -4.70
N ALA A 79 14.22 -18.88 -3.93
CA ALA A 79 13.22 -19.80 -4.44
C ALA A 79 12.00 -19.07 -5.04
N MET A 80 11.62 -17.94 -4.46
CA MET A 80 10.59 -17.02 -4.95
C MET A 80 11.08 -16.09 -6.09
N ARG A 81 12.29 -16.30 -6.62
CA ARG A 81 12.92 -15.51 -7.69
C ARG A 81 13.07 -14.02 -7.35
N ARG A 82 13.28 -13.70 -6.07
CA ARG A 82 13.63 -12.34 -5.62
C ARG A 82 15.13 -12.13 -5.72
N SER A 83 15.52 -10.99 -6.29
CA SER A 83 16.92 -10.63 -6.54
C SER A 83 17.60 -9.93 -5.36
N TYR A 84 16.85 -9.62 -4.29
CA TYR A 84 17.36 -9.00 -3.07
C TYR A 84 17.51 -10.01 -1.91
N ARG A 85 18.17 -9.57 -0.85
CA ARG A 85 18.42 -10.31 0.39
C ARG A 85 17.85 -9.52 1.58
N ALA A 86 17.64 -10.19 2.70
CA ALA A 86 17.09 -9.60 3.92
C ALA A 86 17.87 -8.38 4.38
N GLU A 87 19.21 -8.47 4.40
CA GLU A 87 20.10 -7.36 4.79
C GLU A 87 19.88 -6.11 3.92
N ARG A 88 19.85 -6.27 2.58
CA ARG A 88 19.60 -5.14 1.67
C ARG A 88 18.22 -4.53 1.87
N TYR A 89 17.22 -5.35 2.18
CA TYR A 89 15.85 -4.90 2.46
C TYR A 89 15.80 -4.07 3.76
N LEU A 90 16.40 -4.57 4.84
CA LEU A 90 16.49 -3.85 6.12
C LEU A 90 17.28 -2.54 5.98
N GLY A 91 18.39 -2.54 5.23
CA GLY A 91 19.13 -1.31 4.96
C GLY A 91 18.32 -0.24 4.22
N ILE A 92 17.36 -0.62 3.36
CA ILE A 92 16.42 0.34 2.75
C ILE A 92 15.49 0.91 3.83
N ILE A 93 14.96 0.07 4.71
CA ILE A 93 14.10 0.50 5.82
C ILE A 93 14.83 1.49 6.72
N ASP A 94 16.08 1.23 7.06
CA ASP A 94 16.89 2.11 7.89
C ASP A 94 17.08 3.49 7.25
N ARG A 95 17.40 3.54 5.95
CA ARG A 95 17.53 4.80 5.21
C ARG A 95 16.20 5.57 5.14
N VAL A 96 15.08 4.88 4.95
CA VAL A 96 13.75 5.51 4.98
C VAL A 96 13.44 6.08 6.35
N ARG A 97 13.71 5.34 7.43
CA ARG A 97 13.49 5.81 8.80
C ARG A 97 14.42 6.95 9.18
N ALA A 98 15.65 6.97 8.65
CA ALA A 98 16.58 8.09 8.86
C ALA A 98 16.07 9.38 8.20
N ALA A 99 15.55 9.29 6.96
CA ALA A 99 15.04 10.45 6.22
C ALA A 99 13.63 10.87 6.66
N ILE A 100 12.77 9.90 7.00
CA ILE A 100 11.36 10.10 7.35
C ILE A 100 11.05 9.25 8.61
N PRO A 101 11.43 9.71 9.82
CA PRO A 101 11.32 8.92 11.05
C PRO A 101 9.91 8.47 11.42
N HIS A 102 8.89 9.12 10.86
CA HIS A 102 7.48 8.83 11.12
C HIS A 102 6.81 8.10 9.94
N ALA A 103 7.56 7.59 8.96
CA ALA A 103 7.00 6.86 7.83
C ALA A 103 6.35 5.54 8.30
N ALA A 104 5.11 5.30 7.88
CA ALA A 104 4.47 4.00 8.04
C ALA A 104 4.97 3.05 6.95
N ILE A 105 5.72 2.03 7.34
CA ILE A 105 6.22 0.99 6.44
C ILE A 105 5.31 -0.22 6.54
N THR A 106 4.83 -0.69 5.39
CA THR A 106 3.98 -1.89 5.29
C THR A 106 4.56 -2.87 4.28
N THR A 107 4.17 -4.13 4.39
CA THR A 107 4.77 -5.21 3.61
C THR A 107 3.76 -6.31 3.29
N ASP A 108 4.15 -7.22 2.40
CA ASP A 108 3.50 -8.50 2.19
C ASP A 108 4.43 -9.62 2.65
N VAL A 109 3.91 -10.63 3.32
CA VAL A 109 4.64 -11.83 3.75
C VAL A 109 3.87 -13.08 3.36
N ILE A 110 4.56 -14.07 2.81
CA ILE A 110 4.00 -15.37 2.45
C ILE A 110 4.61 -16.43 3.36
N VAL A 111 3.77 -17.24 3.99
CA VAL A 111 4.19 -18.40 4.80
C VAL A 111 3.83 -19.71 4.11
N GLY A 112 4.61 -20.75 4.37
CA GLY A 112 4.34 -22.08 3.84
C GLY A 112 4.73 -22.28 2.38
N PHE A 113 5.66 -21.47 1.87
CA PHE A 113 6.18 -21.66 0.51
C PHE A 113 6.87 -23.04 0.39
N PRO A 114 6.79 -23.73 -0.75
CA PRO A 114 7.36 -25.06 -0.88
C PRO A 114 8.86 -25.08 -0.54
N GLY A 115 9.24 -25.99 0.35
CA GLY A 115 10.58 -26.16 0.88
C GLY A 115 10.90 -25.31 2.13
N GLU A 116 10.01 -24.46 2.63
CA GLU A 116 10.24 -23.60 3.80
C GLU A 116 10.53 -24.41 5.09
N THR A 117 11.71 -24.26 5.67
CA THR A 117 12.08 -24.91 6.95
C THR A 117 11.74 -24.02 8.14
N GLU A 118 11.83 -24.57 9.35
CA GLU A 118 11.63 -23.77 10.58
C GLU A 118 12.65 -22.64 10.72
N ALA A 119 13.90 -22.88 10.31
CA ALA A 119 14.93 -21.85 10.32
C ALA A 119 14.60 -20.69 9.35
N ASP A 120 14.01 -20.99 8.19
CA ASP A 120 13.59 -19.94 7.23
C ASP A 120 12.41 -19.13 7.75
N PHE A 121 11.47 -19.80 8.42
CA PHE A 121 10.35 -19.13 9.05
C PHE A 121 10.81 -18.25 10.22
N GLN A 122 11.72 -18.75 11.06
CA GLN A 122 12.31 -17.95 12.14
C GLN A 122 13.05 -16.72 11.59
N ALA A 123 13.85 -16.86 10.52
CA ALA A 123 14.47 -15.71 9.86
C ALA A 123 13.45 -14.69 9.35
N THR A 124 12.26 -15.14 8.93
CA THR A 124 11.15 -14.25 8.56
C THR A 124 10.60 -13.48 9.75
N LEU A 125 10.40 -14.15 10.90
CA LEU A 125 10.00 -13.48 12.14
C LEU A 125 11.04 -12.44 12.60
N ASP A 126 12.32 -12.79 12.52
CA ASP A 126 13.43 -11.91 12.94
C ASP A 126 13.47 -10.63 12.08
N VAL A 127 13.25 -10.74 10.77
CA VAL A 127 13.18 -9.57 9.88
C VAL A 127 11.94 -8.73 10.18
N VAL A 128 10.79 -9.34 10.47
CA VAL A 128 9.56 -8.62 10.83
C VAL A 128 9.74 -7.83 12.13
N GLU A 129 10.38 -8.42 13.14
CA GLU A 129 10.72 -7.76 14.41
C GLU A 129 11.66 -6.58 14.21
N GLN A 130 12.71 -6.75 13.40
CA GLN A 130 13.67 -5.68 13.13
C GLN A 130 13.06 -4.55 12.29
N ALA A 131 12.30 -4.91 11.26
CA ALA A 131 11.68 -3.95 10.34
C ALA A 131 10.53 -3.15 10.99
N ARG A 132 9.92 -3.69 12.06
CA ARG A 132 8.82 -3.08 12.83
C ARG A 132 7.74 -2.49 11.93
N PHE A 133 7.13 -3.30 11.06
CA PHE A 133 6.13 -2.83 10.12
C PHE A 133 4.89 -2.27 10.82
N ALA A 134 4.37 -1.14 10.35
CA ALA A 134 3.11 -0.57 10.83
C ALA A 134 1.91 -1.48 10.51
N SER A 135 2.01 -2.28 9.44
CA SER A 135 1.07 -3.33 9.08
C SER A 135 1.73 -4.29 8.09
N ALA A 136 1.35 -5.56 8.10
CA ALA A 136 1.75 -6.52 7.08
C ALA A 136 0.52 -7.26 6.55
N PHE A 137 0.47 -7.47 5.24
CA PHE A 137 -0.47 -8.40 4.62
C PHE A 137 0.15 -9.78 4.60
N THR A 138 -0.42 -10.69 5.37
CA THR A 138 0.08 -12.06 5.52
C THR A 138 -0.74 -13.02 4.69
N PHE A 139 -0.08 -13.87 3.92
CA PHE A 139 -0.71 -14.84 3.05
C PHE A 139 -0.19 -16.24 3.33
N GLN A 140 -1.09 -17.22 3.38
CA GLN A 140 -0.69 -18.63 3.29
C GLN A 140 -0.45 -18.96 1.82
N TYR A 141 0.67 -19.61 1.51
CA TYR A 141 0.90 -20.11 0.17
C TYR A 141 -0.23 -21.06 -0.24
N SER A 142 -0.75 -20.85 -1.44
CA SER A 142 -1.77 -21.70 -2.04
C SER A 142 -1.33 -22.06 -3.44
N LYS A 143 -1.32 -23.35 -3.75
CA LYS A 143 -0.95 -23.85 -5.07
C LYS A 143 -1.87 -23.26 -6.12
N ARG A 144 -1.29 -22.65 -7.15
CA ARG A 144 -2.00 -22.18 -8.34
C ARG A 144 -1.57 -23.02 -9.54
N PRO A 145 -2.50 -23.70 -10.23
CA PRO A 145 -2.17 -24.48 -11.42
C PRO A 145 -1.33 -23.68 -12.43
N GLY A 146 -0.30 -24.30 -13.01
CA GLY A 146 0.56 -23.68 -14.02
C GLY A 146 1.67 -22.78 -13.49
N THR A 147 1.91 -22.74 -12.17
CA THR A 147 3.04 -22.00 -11.58
C THR A 147 4.20 -22.94 -11.23
N PRO A 148 5.47 -22.53 -11.39
CA PRO A 148 6.62 -23.38 -11.03
C PRO A 148 6.60 -23.88 -9.58
N ALA A 149 6.03 -23.10 -8.65
CA ALA A 149 5.90 -23.46 -7.25
C ALA A 149 4.82 -24.52 -6.98
N ALA A 150 3.84 -24.70 -7.88
CA ALA A 150 2.82 -25.75 -7.73
C ALA A 150 3.40 -27.15 -7.95
N GLU A 151 4.42 -27.25 -8.82
CA GLU A 151 5.12 -28.49 -9.19
C GLU A 151 6.31 -28.83 -8.28
N MET A 152 6.60 -28.01 -7.26
CA MET A 152 7.66 -28.31 -6.30
C MET A 152 7.21 -29.43 -5.36
N ASP A 153 8.07 -30.43 -5.14
CA ASP A 153 7.75 -31.61 -4.33
C ASP A 153 7.62 -31.30 -2.82
N ASP A 154 8.40 -30.35 -2.31
CA ASP A 154 8.54 -30.05 -0.88
C ASP A 154 7.40 -29.20 -0.30
N GLN A 155 6.16 -29.60 -0.55
CA GLN A 155 4.99 -28.88 -0.05
C GLN A 155 4.83 -29.09 1.45
N LEU A 156 4.47 -28.04 2.17
CA LEU A 156 4.30 -28.13 3.61
C LEU A 156 2.92 -28.69 4.00
N PRO A 157 2.83 -29.50 5.07
CA PRO A 157 1.55 -29.89 5.64
C PRO A 157 0.74 -28.65 6.06
N LYS A 158 -0.57 -28.66 5.79
CA LYS A 158 -1.48 -27.54 6.11
C LYS A 158 -1.40 -27.11 7.59
N ALA A 159 -1.23 -28.07 8.50
CA ALA A 159 -1.10 -27.78 9.94
C ALA A 159 0.13 -26.92 10.26
N VAL A 160 1.27 -27.17 9.60
CA VAL A 160 2.50 -26.37 9.76
C VAL A 160 2.29 -24.97 9.18
N VAL A 161 1.68 -24.85 8.00
CA VAL A 161 1.39 -23.54 7.39
C VAL A 161 0.46 -22.71 8.28
N GLN A 162 -0.56 -23.34 8.87
CA GLN A 162 -1.49 -22.67 9.77
C GLN A 162 -0.84 -22.22 11.08
N GLU A 163 0.02 -23.06 11.67
CA GLU A 163 0.75 -22.73 12.91
C GLU A 163 1.71 -21.55 12.68
N ARG A 164 2.47 -21.57 11.59
CA ARG A 164 3.36 -20.46 11.20
C ARG A 164 2.59 -19.19 10.89
N TYR A 165 1.47 -19.29 10.19
CA TYR A 165 0.59 -18.16 9.92
C TYR A 165 0.15 -17.49 11.23
N GLN A 166 -0.29 -18.28 12.22
CA GLN A 166 -0.73 -17.74 13.50
C GLN A 166 0.43 -17.06 14.26
N ARG A 167 1.60 -17.70 14.34
CA ARG A 167 2.79 -17.08 14.98
C ARG A 167 3.19 -15.76 14.33
N LEU A 168 3.15 -15.69 13.00
CA LEU A 168 3.45 -14.45 12.27
C LEU A 168 2.42 -13.36 12.56
N ILE A 169 1.12 -13.70 12.59
CA ILE A 169 0.06 -12.78 12.98
C ILE A 169 0.29 -12.24 14.38
N ASP A 170 0.55 -13.10 15.37
CA ASP A 170 0.74 -12.70 16.76
C ASP A 170 1.92 -11.72 16.92
N VAL A 171 3.04 -12.00 16.23
CA VAL A 171 4.21 -11.11 16.20
C VAL A 171 3.85 -9.77 15.55
N GLN A 172 3.23 -9.78 14.37
CA GLN A 172 2.87 -8.56 13.65
C GLN A 172 1.82 -7.74 14.40
N GLU A 173 0.82 -8.34 15.04
CA GLU A 173 -0.18 -7.62 15.83
C GLU A 173 0.44 -6.92 17.02
N ARG A 174 1.34 -7.58 17.75
CA ARG A 174 2.09 -6.96 18.85
C ARG A 174 2.90 -5.76 18.37
N ILE A 175 3.60 -5.89 17.25
CA ILE A 175 4.35 -4.79 16.64
C ILE A 175 3.40 -3.66 16.21
N SER A 176 2.32 -3.99 15.51
CA SER A 176 1.38 -2.99 14.99
C SER A 176 0.71 -2.21 16.12
N LEU A 177 0.33 -2.91 17.21
CA LEU A 177 -0.17 -2.27 18.42
C LEU A 177 0.88 -1.32 19.01
N SER A 178 2.12 -1.77 19.18
CA SER A 178 3.21 -0.93 19.70
C SER A 178 3.43 0.33 18.85
N GLU A 179 3.48 0.19 17.52
CA GLU A 179 3.64 1.31 16.58
C GLU A 179 2.45 2.29 16.60
N ASN A 180 1.23 1.77 16.77
CA ASN A 180 0.02 2.58 16.85
C ASN A 180 -0.12 3.26 18.23
N THR A 181 0.24 2.58 19.32
CA THR A 181 0.28 3.17 20.67
C THR A 181 1.24 4.35 20.72
N ALA A 182 2.37 4.31 20.00
CA ALA A 182 3.29 5.44 19.89
C ALA A 182 2.69 6.69 19.20
N GLN A 183 1.52 6.56 18.56
CA GLN A 183 0.76 7.67 18.00
C GLN A 183 -0.21 8.32 19.00
N VAL A 184 -0.52 7.68 20.12
CA VAL A 184 -1.42 8.24 21.13
C VAL A 184 -0.87 9.56 21.67
N GLY A 185 -1.73 10.58 21.73
CA GLY A 185 -1.37 11.95 22.09
C GLY A 185 -0.83 12.79 20.92
N ARG A 186 -0.57 12.20 19.74
CA ARG A 186 -0.17 12.95 18.55
C ARG A 186 -1.37 13.48 17.79
N THR A 187 -1.17 14.62 17.13
CA THR A 187 -2.11 15.18 16.17
C THR A 187 -1.96 14.49 14.81
N VAL A 188 -3.09 14.11 14.19
CA VAL A 188 -3.14 13.44 12.89
C VAL A 188 -4.11 14.13 11.94
N GLU A 189 -3.70 14.25 10.68
CA GLU A 189 -4.55 14.73 9.58
C GLU A 189 -5.27 13.55 8.91
N VAL A 190 -6.60 13.54 8.96
CA VAL A 190 -7.47 12.46 8.50
C VAL A 190 -8.26 12.91 7.26
N LEU A 191 -8.07 12.20 6.14
CA LEU A 191 -8.95 12.32 4.98
C LEU A 191 -10.17 11.44 5.21
N VAL A 192 -11.35 12.06 5.28
CA VAL A 192 -12.59 11.40 5.68
C VAL A 192 -13.10 10.50 4.55
N ALA A 193 -13.33 9.22 4.85
CA ALA A 193 -13.74 8.22 3.88
C ALA A 193 -15.27 8.09 3.80
N ALA A 194 -15.78 7.74 2.61
CA ALA A 194 -17.18 7.41 2.43
C ALA A 194 -17.43 5.96 2.83
N GLY A 195 -18.34 5.71 3.77
CA GLY A 195 -18.82 4.37 4.09
C GLY A 195 -17.92 3.49 4.96
N GLU A 196 -16.72 3.94 5.35
CA GLU A 196 -15.84 3.20 6.28
C GLU A 196 -16.25 3.31 7.77
N GLY A 197 -17.36 3.99 8.10
CA GLY A 197 -17.72 4.40 9.47
C GLY A 197 -19.10 3.97 10.01
N ARG A 198 -19.92 3.19 9.29
CA ARG A 198 -21.23 2.74 9.82
C ARG A 198 -21.15 1.55 10.78
N LYS A 199 -20.02 1.34 11.46
CA LYS A 199 -19.85 0.16 12.32
C LYS A 199 -20.24 0.36 13.78
N ASP A 200 -20.73 1.54 14.15
CA ASP A 200 -21.36 1.66 15.45
C ASP A 200 -22.42 2.75 15.47
N ALA A 201 -23.69 2.34 15.41
CA ALA A 201 -24.80 3.24 15.71
C ALA A 201 -24.71 3.80 17.14
N SER A 202 -23.91 3.18 18.02
CA SER A 202 -23.73 3.62 19.41
C SER A 202 -22.65 4.69 19.63
N THR A 203 -21.62 4.78 18.77
CA THR A 203 -20.50 5.73 18.98
C THR A 203 -20.48 6.91 17.99
N ALA A 204 -21.33 6.89 16.95
CA ALA A 204 -21.43 7.96 15.94
C ALA A 204 -20.10 8.39 15.28
N ARG A 205 -19.07 7.53 15.32
CA ARG A 205 -17.75 7.82 14.76
C ARG A 205 -17.78 7.82 13.24
N MET A 206 -16.94 8.68 12.67
CA MET A 206 -16.56 8.65 11.26
C MET A 206 -15.18 8.00 11.10
N SER A 207 -14.88 7.56 9.88
CA SER A 207 -13.61 6.91 9.56
C SER A 207 -12.91 7.66 8.45
N GLY A 208 -11.59 7.61 8.46
CA GLY A 208 -10.77 8.10 7.39
C GLY A 208 -9.36 7.55 7.45
N ARG A 209 -8.50 8.07 6.58
CA ARG A 209 -7.10 7.66 6.49
C ARG A 209 -6.18 8.80 6.87
N ALA A 210 -5.27 8.53 7.79
CA ALA A 210 -4.15 9.42 8.06
C ALA A 210 -3.25 9.58 6.81
N ARG A 211 -2.35 10.57 6.82
CA ARG A 211 -1.39 10.75 5.71
C ARG A 211 -0.59 9.47 5.45
N ASP A 212 -0.10 8.84 6.50
CA ASP A 212 0.66 7.58 6.48
C ASP A 212 -0.19 6.35 6.09
N GLY A 213 -1.50 6.51 5.92
CA GLY A 213 -2.43 5.46 5.49
C GLY A 213 -3.09 4.68 6.62
N ARG A 214 -2.76 4.94 7.89
CA ARG A 214 -3.44 4.32 9.03
C ARG A 214 -4.94 4.64 9.01
N LEU A 215 -5.76 3.63 9.33
CA LEU A 215 -7.19 3.81 9.55
C LEU A 215 -7.39 4.57 10.86
N VAL A 216 -8.19 5.64 10.82
CA VAL A 216 -8.51 6.44 11.99
C VAL A 216 -10.02 6.52 12.13
N HIS A 217 -10.52 6.11 13.29
CA HIS A 217 -11.89 6.36 13.72
C HIS A 217 -11.90 7.60 14.61
N PHE A 218 -12.76 8.57 14.30
CA PHE A 218 -12.82 9.84 15.04
C PHE A 218 -14.26 10.25 15.30
N ALA A 219 -14.49 10.97 16.39
CA ALA A 219 -15.79 11.54 16.71
C ALA A 219 -15.97 12.86 15.94
N PRO A 220 -16.98 13.00 15.05
CA PRO A 220 -17.16 14.24 14.30
C PRO A 220 -17.77 15.37 15.14
N GLY A 221 -18.50 15.05 16.22
CA GLY A 221 -19.33 16.04 16.92
C GLY A 221 -20.31 16.74 15.98
N ASP A 222 -20.58 18.02 16.23
CA ASP A 222 -21.49 18.85 15.41
C ASP A 222 -20.80 19.60 14.26
N SER A 223 -19.60 19.16 13.87
CA SER A 223 -18.72 19.87 12.92
C SER A 223 -19.21 19.89 11.47
N GLY A 224 -20.25 19.12 11.12
CA GLY A 224 -20.75 19.03 9.75
C GLY A 224 -19.73 18.47 8.76
N VAL A 225 -18.81 17.63 9.24
CA VAL A 225 -17.76 16.97 8.44
C VAL A 225 -18.37 16.00 7.43
N ARG A 226 -17.81 15.99 6.21
CA ARG A 226 -18.28 15.17 5.10
C ARG A 226 -17.16 14.28 4.57
N PRO A 227 -17.46 13.12 3.95
CA PRO A 227 -16.47 12.37 3.18
C PRO A 227 -15.79 13.26 2.13
N GLY A 228 -14.47 13.12 2.00
CA GLY A 228 -13.63 13.97 1.15
C GLY A 228 -13.05 15.20 1.85
N ASP A 229 -13.66 15.68 2.95
CA ASP A 229 -13.05 16.71 3.78
C ASP A 229 -11.80 16.16 4.50
N VAL A 230 -10.97 17.08 4.99
CA VAL A 230 -9.79 16.77 5.80
C VAL A 230 -9.98 17.36 7.19
N VAL A 231 -9.76 16.55 8.22
CA VAL A 231 -9.83 16.99 9.62
C VAL A 231 -8.52 16.72 10.32
N THR A 232 -8.19 17.56 11.28
CA THR A 232 -7.04 17.38 12.17
C THR A 232 -7.55 17.12 13.57
N THR A 233 -7.15 16.02 14.19
CA THR A 233 -7.57 15.65 15.55
C THR A 233 -6.45 14.92 16.29
N MET A 234 -6.58 14.79 17.61
CA MET A 234 -5.62 14.09 18.46
C MET A 234 -6.00 12.62 18.61
N VAL A 235 -5.02 11.73 18.46
CA VAL A 235 -5.18 10.30 18.72
C VAL A 235 -5.34 10.08 20.23
N THR A 236 -6.44 9.44 20.64
CA THR A 236 -6.77 9.14 22.03
C THR A 236 -6.60 7.67 22.38
N GLY A 237 -6.55 6.79 21.37
CA GLY A 237 -6.38 5.36 21.56
C GLY A 237 -5.84 4.65 20.33
N ALA A 238 -5.44 3.40 20.51
CA ALA A 238 -4.85 2.58 19.47
C ALA A 238 -5.30 1.13 19.58
N ALA A 239 -5.48 0.49 18.44
CA ALA A 239 -5.66 -0.94 18.27
C ALA A 239 -4.63 -1.45 17.24
N PRO A 240 -4.43 -2.76 17.07
CA PRO A 240 -3.46 -3.28 16.10
C PRO A 240 -3.69 -2.80 14.67
N HIS A 241 -4.95 -2.53 14.29
CA HIS A 241 -5.31 -2.23 12.89
C HIS A 241 -5.89 -0.83 12.66
N HIS A 242 -6.05 -0.02 13.70
CA HIS A 242 -6.58 1.34 13.57
C HIS A 242 -6.21 2.21 14.78
N LEU A 243 -6.34 3.53 14.59
CA LEU A 243 -6.26 4.54 15.63
C LEU A 243 -7.67 5.01 15.99
N ILE A 244 -7.83 5.44 17.24
CA ILE A 244 -9.01 6.13 17.75
C ILE A 244 -8.59 7.57 18.05
N ALA A 245 -9.35 8.53 17.54
CA ALA A 245 -9.10 9.96 17.71
C ALA A 245 -10.40 10.67 18.10
N ASP A 246 -10.87 10.39 19.32
CA ASP A 246 -12.08 10.99 19.90
C ASP A 246 -11.82 12.38 20.52
N GLY A 247 -10.61 12.92 20.34
CA GLY A 247 -10.31 14.30 20.72
C GLY A 247 -11.11 15.29 19.88
N ALA A 248 -11.22 16.53 20.37
CA ALA A 248 -11.84 17.62 19.62
C ALA A 248 -11.17 17.79 18.25
N ILE A 249 -11.98 18.10 17.24
CA ILE A 249 -11.46 18.50 15.93
C ILE A 249 -10.73 19.84 16.11
N LEU A 250 -9.44 19.83 15.82
CA LEU A 250 -8.55 20.99 15.95
C LEU A 250 -8.59 21.86 14.68
N ASP A 251 -8.80 21.23 13.52
CA ASP A 251 -8.96 21.90 12.23
C ASP A 251 -9.87 21.07 11.32
N HIS A 252 -10.68 21.75 10.50
CA HIS A 252 -11.55 21.14 9.49
C HIS A 252 -11.45 21.93 8.20
N ARG A 253 -10.87 21.28 7.19
CA ARG A 253 -10.73 21.82 5.85
C ARG A 253 -11.69 21.15 4.89
N ARG A 254 -12.57 21.96 4.30
CA ARG A 254 -13.38 21.55 3.15
C ARG A 254 -12.52 21.43 1.92
N THR A 255 -12.80 20.43 1.09
CA THR A 255 -12.02 20.17 -0.13
C THR A 255 -12.93 20.08 -1.36
N ARG A 256 -12.33 20.22 -2.54
CA ARG A 256 -13.01 19.95 -3.82
C ARG A 256 -13.62 18.54 -3.85
N ALA A 257 -12.97 17.57 -3.21
CA ALA A 257 -13.48 16.20 -3.11
C ALA A 257 -14.71 16.10 -2.19
N GLY A 258 -14.72 16.84 -1.08
CA GLY A 258 -15.88 16.95 -0.19
C GLY A 258 -17.08 17.63 -0.87
N ASP A 259 -16.83 18.65 -1.68
CA ASP A 259 -17.88 19.33 -2.44
C ASP A 259 -18.44 18.44 -3.56
N ALA A 260 -17.58 17.71 -4.28
CA ALA A 260 -18.01 16.71 -5.25
C ALA A 260 -18.86 15.61 -4.59
N HIS A 261 -18.44 15.12 -3.42
CA HIS A 261 -19.21 14.14 -2.66
C HIS A 261 -20.60 14.67 -2.26
N ALA A 262 -20.67 15.88 -1.73
CA ALA A 262 -21.93 16.53 -1.35
C ALA A 262 -22.86 16.75 -2.55
N ALA A 263 -22.30 17.03 -3.72
CA ALA A 263 -23.04 17.15 -4.99
C ALA A 263 -23.41 15.78 -5.60
N GLY A 264 -23.09 14.66 -4.95
CA GLY A 264 -23.33 13.30 -5.48
C GLY A 264 -22.48 12.95 -6.70
N GLN A 265 -21.44 13.73 -6.99
CA GLN A 265 -20.56 13.51 -8.12
C GLN A 265 -19.56 12.40 -7.78
N ARG A 266 -19.59 11.32 -8.55
CA ARG A 266 -18.59 10.25 -8.46
C ARG A 266 -17.55 10.44 -9.56
N PRO A 267 -16.24 10.37 -9.25
CA PRO A 267 -15.22 10.39 -10.28
C PRO A 267 -15.48 9.26 -11.27
N ARG A 268 -15.63 9.60 -12.56
CA ARG A 268 -15.59 8.62 -13.65
C ARG A 268 -14.15 8.58 -14.13
N THR A 269 -13.35 7.66 -13.61
CA THR A 269 -12.01 7.46 -14.16
C THR A 269 -12.17 6.83 -15.54
N GLY A 270 -11.92 7.60 -16.60
CA GLY A 270 -11.87 7.09 -17.98
C GLY A 270 -10.69 6.13 -18.24
N VAL A 271 -9.80 5.98 -17.25
CA VAL A 271 -8.77 4.95 -17.21
C VAL A 271 -9.35 3.75 -16.46
N GLY A 272 -9.78 2.73 -17.20
CA GLY A 272 -10.12 1.45 -16.59
C GLY A 272 -8.87 0.84 -15.94
N LEU A 273 -9.01 0.27 -14.74
CA LEU A 273 -8.02 -0.60 -14.12
C LEU A 273 -7.90 -1.91 -14.94
N GLY A 274 -7.48 -1.84 -16.21
CA GLY A 274 -7.12 -2.99 -17.04
C GLY A 274 -8.03 -4.22 -17.00
N MET A 275 -9.29 -4.10 -16.58
CA MET A 275 -10.24 -5.20 -16.55
C MET A 275 -10.75 -5.32 -17.99
N PRO A 276 -10.42 -6.40 -18.72
CA PRO A 276 -10.96 -6.58 -20.07
C PRO A 276 -12.48 -6.56 -19.99
N GLY A 277 -13.10 -5.76 -20.86
CA GLY A 277 -14.55 -5.75 -20.98
C GLY A 277 -15.03 -7.14 -21.38
N VAL A 278 -15.86 -7.76 -20.55
CA VAL A 278 -16.59 -8.98 -20.93
C VAL A 278 -17.79 -8.55 -21.75
N GLY A 279 -17.75 -8.79 -23.05
CA GLY A 279 -18.82 -8.47 -23.98
C GLY A 279 -18.35 -8.65 -25.43
N MET A 280 -19.28 -8.97 -26.33
CA MET A 280 -18.94 -9.20 -27.74
C MET A 280 -18.28 -7.96 -28.36
N PRO A 281 -17.23 -8.13 -29.19
CA PRO A 281 -16.61 -7.02 -29.88
C PRO A 281 -17.65 -6.27 -30.71
N ARG A 282 -17.60 -4.94 -30.65
CA ARG A 282 -18.42 -4.08 -31.51
C ARG A 282 -18.14 -4.43 -32.96
N ALA A 283 -19.19 -4.77 -33.72
CA ALA A 283 -19.08 -5.05 -35.14
C ALA A 283 -18.39 -3.87 -35.85
N ALA A 284 -17.38 -4.19 -36.65
CA ALA A 284 -16.69 -3.20 -37.46
C ALA A 284 -17.67 -2.59 -38.46
N THR A 285 -17.73 -1.26 -38.51
CA THR A 285 -18.39 -0.52 -39.58
C THR A 285 -17.69 -0.83 -40.90
N ALA A 286 -18.42 -1.40 -41.86
CA ALA A 286 -17.91 -1.64 -43.20
C ALA A 286 -17.56 -0.30 -43.86
N ALA A 287 -16.29 -0.09 -44.19
CA ALA A 287 -15.87 0.99 -45.07
C ALA A 287 -16.28 0.63 -46.51
N GLY A 288 -17.09 1.49 -47.14
CA GLY A 288 -17.45 1.37 -48.54
C GLY A 288 -16.21 1.48 -49.42
N GLY A 289 -16.02 0.51 -50.31
CA GLY A 289 -14.98 0.53 -51.33
C GLY A 289 -15.30 1.53 -52.44
N CYS A 290 -14.32 2.36 -52.79
CA CYS A 290 -14.30 3.11 -54.03
C CYS A 290 -14.09 2.15 -55.22
N GLY A 291 -14.91 2.31 -56.27
CA GLY A 291 -14.76 1.62 -57.54
C GLY A 291 -14.48 2.63 -58.66
N LEU A 292 -13.40 2.32 -59.38
CA LEU A 292 -12.83 2.89 -60.63
C LEU A 292 -12.24 4.29 -60.57
#